data_AF-A0A210PVQ6-F1
#
_entry.id   AF-A0A210PVQ6-F1
#
_cell.length_a   1.000
_cell.length_b   1.000
_cell.length_c   1.000
_cell.angle_alpha   90.00
_cell.angle_beta   90.00
_cell.angle_gamma   90.00
#
_symmetry.space_group_name_H-M   'P 1'
#
loop_
_entity.id
_entity.type
_entity.pdbx_description
1 polymer ?
#
loop_
_entity_poly.entity_id
_entity_poly.type
_entity_poly.pdbx_seq_one_letter_code
_entity_poly.pdbx_strand_id
1 'polypeptide(L)'
;MNIRAGGPSVLPSILSVAYVSRGTKIAAGLQFVSSHSFLVENGARAGAKKVTILMTDEKSTDDFGLIAPTVKSEGVVIICVGIEIGIDTDQLNAIAYNTAYVVQDSEVDVVINIKNIIQISSCGLSVNDRR
;
A
#
# COMPACT_ATOMS: atom_id res chain seq x y z
N MET A 1 18.79 21.37 -11.05
CA MET A 1 17.75 20.61 -10.32
C MET A 1 17.26 19.51 -11.25
N ASN A 2 17.76 18.28 -11.09
CA ASN A 2 17.49 17.20 -12.04
C ASN A 2 16.20 16.46 -11.64
N ILE A 3 15.08 16.80 -12.26
CA ILE A 3 13.88 15.98 -12.24
C ILE A 3 14.15 14.78 -13.16
N ARG A 4 14.28 13.56 -12.61
CA ARG A 4 14.35 12.33 -13.42
C ARG A 4 12.95 12.01 -13.96
N ALA A 5 12.53 12.71 -15.00
CA ALA A 5 11.27 12.48 -15.73
C ALA A 5 11.42 11.44 -16.85
N GLY A 6 12.23 10.39 -16.66
CA GLY A 6 12.62 9.48 -17.75
C GLY A 6 13.05 8.07 -17.32
N GLY A 7 12.44 7.52 -16.27
CA GLY A 7 12.54 6.08 -16.03
C GLY A 7 11.80 5.29 -17.13
N PRO A 8 12.08 3.98 -17.30
CA PRO A 8 11.22 3.13 -18.12
C PRO A 8 9.76 3.30 -17.67
N SER A 9 8.84 3.23 -18.63
CA SER A 9 7.41 3.28 -18.32
C SER A 9 7.09 2.29 -17.19
N VAL A 10 6.33 2.74 -16.20
CA VAL A 10 6.00 1.96 -15.00
C VAL A 10 5.28 0.66 -15.37
N LEU A 11 4.50 0.66 -16.46
CA LEU A 11 3.73 -0.49 -16.92
C LEU A 11 4.61 -1.70 -17.30
N PRO A 12 5.60 -1.60 -18.21
CA PRO A 12 6.56 -2.68 -18.45
C PRO A 12 7.22 -3.23 -17.19
N SER A 13 7.60 -2.38 -16.24
CA SER A 13 8.23 -2.82 -14.99
C SER A 13 7.27 -3.63 -14.13
N ILE A 14 6.01 -3.20 -14.00
CA ILE A 14 4.96 -3.96 -13.29
C ILE A 14 4.73 -5.32 -13.97
N LEU A 15 4.60 -5.34 -15.30
CA LEU A 15 4.36 -6.57 -16.07
C LEU A 15 5.55 -7.55 -16.04
N SER A 16 6.74 -7.08 -15.67
CA SER A 16 7.94 -7.91 -15.56
C SER A 16 8.15 -8.56 -14.18
N VAL A 17 7.33 -8.23 -13.18
CA VAL A 17 7.45 -8.80 -11.83
C VAL A 17 7.17 -10.30 -11.88
N ALA A 18 8.16 -11.11 -11.50
CA ALA A 18 8.00 -12.55 -11.41
C ALA A 18 7.26 -12.94 -10.13
N TYR A 19 6.33 -13.87 -10.23
CA TYR A 19 5.71 -14.49 -9.06
C TYR A 19 6.76 -15.26 -8.24
N VAL A 20 6.76 -15.06 -6.93
CA VAL A 20 7.68 -15.72 -5.99
C VAL A 20 6.88 -16.54 -4.99
N SER A 21 6.94 -17.87 -5.10
CA SER A 21 6.28 -18.78 -4.14
C SER A 21 7.12 -18.94 -2.87
N ARG A 22 6.92 -18.05 -1.89
CA ARG A 22 7.62 -18.06 -0.59
C ARG A 22 6.73 -17.72 0.62
N GLY A 23 5.41 -17.82 0.44
CA GLY A 23 4.41 -17.42 1.44
C GLY A 23 4.25 -15.89 1.55
N THR A 24 3.31 -15.47 2.38
CA THR A 24 2.90 -14.07 2.52
C THR A 24 3.56 -13.43 3.72
N LYS A 25 4.51 -12.51 3.51
CA LYS A 25 5.29 -11.83 4.57
C LYS A 25 5.07 -10.33 4.56
N ILE A 26 3.99 -9.89 5.20
CA ILE A 26 3.55 -8.49 5.18
C ILE A 26 4.48 -7.62 6.04
N ALA A 27 4.90 -8.09 7.22
CA ALA A 27 5.74 -7.30 8.10
C ALA A 27 7.09 -6.98 7.43
N ALA A 28 7.70 -7.97 6.79
CA ALA A 28 8.93 -7.78 6.02
C ALA A 28 8.75 -6.76 4.86
N GLY A 29 7.63 -6.84 4.14
CA GLY A 29 7.31 -5.88 3.07
C GLY A 29 7.13 -4.45 3.58
N LEU A 30 6.39 -4.27 4.67
CA LEU A 30 6.20 -2.97 5.32
C LEU A 30 7.51 -2.38 5.83
N GLN A 31 8.39 -3.20 6.41
CA GLN A 31 9.70 -2.76 6.85
C GLN A 31 10.59 -2.34 5.67
N PHE A 32 10.50 -3.03 4.52
CA PHE A 32 11.22 -2.64 3.31
C PHE A 32 10.74 -1.29 2.78
N VAL A 33 9.44 -1.04 2.84
CA VAL A 33 8.86 0.25 2.43
C VAL A 33 9.43 1.42 3.24
N SER A 34 9.48 1.32 4.58
CA SER A 34 10.03 2.38 5.42
C SER A 34 11.54 2.53 5.30
N SER A 35 12.27 1.43 5.35
CA SER A 35 13.74 1.42 5.39
C SER A 35 14.41 1.51 4.02
N HIS A 36 13.65 1.50 2.93
CA HIS A 36 14.19 1.56 1.58
C HIS A 36 13.35 2.42 0.64
N SER A 37 12.08 2.07 0.40
CA SER A 37 11.29 2.70 -0.68
C SER A 37 11.04 4.20 -0.46
N PHE A 38 10.84 4.64 0.79
CA PHE A 38 10.59 6.05 1.11
C PHE A 38 11.84 6.86 1.49
N LEU A 39 13.02 6.35 1.16
CA LEU A 39 14.26 7.09 1.33
C LEU A 39 14.48 8.10 0.19
N VAL A 40 15.03 9.26 0.51
CA VAL A 40 15.23 10.36 -0.45
C VAL A 40 16.23 9.96 -1.53
N GLU A 41 17.28 9.24 -1.16
CA GLU A 41 18.26 8.65 -2.05
C GLU A 41 17.65 7.65 -3.05
N ASN A 42 16.51 7.05 -2.70
CA ASN A 42 15.76 6.12 -3.55
C ASN A 42 14.61 6.81 -4.32
N GLY A 43 14.58 8.14 -4.31
CA GLY A 43 13.67 8.95 -5.13
C GLY A 43 12.41 9.44 -4.41
N ALA A 44 12.27 9.20 -3.10
CA ALA A 44 11.21 9.82 -2.33
C ALA A 44 11.41 11.34 -2.22
N ARG A 45 10.31 12.09 -2.28
CA ARG A 45 10.34 13.55 -2.15
C ARG A 45 10.10 13.95 -0.70
N ALA A 46 10.98 14.78 -0.16
CA ALA A 46 10.77 15.39 1.15
C ALA A 46 9.45 16.17 1.20
N GLY A 47 8.67 15.99 2.27
CA GLY A 47 7.37 16.65 2.47
C GLY A 47 6.21 16.12 1.61
N ALA A 48 6.45 15.18 0.68
CA ALA A 48 5.36 14.53 -0.04
C ALA A 48 4.69 13.46 0.84
N LYS A 49 3.37 13.28 0.66
CA LYS A 49 2.64 12.18 1.32
C LYS A 49 3.21 10.83 0.86
N LYS A 50 3.49 9.96 1.82
CA LYS A 50 3.93 8.57 1.59
C LYS A 50 2.70 7.67 1.61
N VAL A 51 2.43 6.96 0.52
CA VAL A 51 1.26 6.08 0.39
C VAL A 51 1.73 4.70 -0.05
N THR A 52 1.30 3.67 0.67
CA THR A 52 1.56 2.26 0.37
C THR A 52 0.23 1.56 0.14
N ILE A 53 0.15 0.81 -0.96
CA ILE A 53 -0.99 -0.05 -1.27
C ILE A 53 -0.52 -1.48 -1.03
N LEU A 54 -1.06 -2.10 0.01
CA LEU A 54 -0.84 -3.50 0.35
C LEU A 54 -1.94 -4.33 -0.31
N MET A 55 -1.56 -5.24 -1.19
CA MET A 55 -2.48 -6.19 -1.84
C MET A 55 -2.12 -7.60 -1.36
N THR A 56 -3.12 -8.36 -0.90
CA THR A 56 -2.91 -9.73 -0.42
C THR A 56 -4.19 -10.55 -0.59
N ASP A 57 -4.02 -11.82 -0.92
CA ASP A 57 -5.05 -12.85 -1.03
C ASP A 57 -5.04 -13.82 0.16
N GLU A 58 -3.88 -13.95 0.81
CA GLU A 58 -3.73 -14.82 1.98
C GLU A 58 -3.38 -14.07 3.28
N LYS A 59 -3.46 -14.81 4.39
CA LYS A 59 -3.02 -14.37 5.72
C LYS A 59 -1.49 -14.23 5.76
N SER A 60 -1.00 -13.27 6.54
CA SER A 60 0.45 -13.15 6.76
C SER A 60 0.98 -14.33 7.57
N THR A 61 2.20 -14.74 7.23
CA THR A 61 2.98 -15.78 7.92
C THR A 61 3.99 -15.18 8.92
N ASP A 62 4.09 -13.85 8.98
CA ASP A 62 4.93 -13.10 9.90
C ASP A 62 4.11 -12.15 10.80
N ASP A 63 4.70 -11.76 11.93
CA ASP A 63 4.07 -10.86 12.89
C ASP A 63 4.27 -9.39 12.50
N PHE A 64 3.16 -8.69 12.30
CA PHE A 64 3.11 -7.28 11.91
C PHE A 64 2.75 -6.35 13.09
N GLY A 65 2.52 -6.88 14.29
CA GLY A 65 1.98 -6.15 15.44
C GLY A 65 2.78 -4.92 15.86
N LEU A 66 4.12 -4.95 15.71
CA LEU A 66 4.99 -3.79 15.95
C LEU A 66 5.34 -3.02 14.68
N ILE A 67 5.43 -3.72 13.53
CA ILE A 67 5.90 -3.11 12.28
C ILE A 67 4.84 -2.18 11.69
N ALA A 68 3.58 -2.61 11.62
CA ALA A 68 2.53 -1.79 11.02
C ALA A 68 2.32 -0.45 11.78
N PRO A 69 2.25 -0.42 13.13
CA PRO A 69 2.18 0.84 13.87
C PRO A 69 3.41 1.73 13.66
N THR A 70 4.61 1.15 13.60
CA THR A 70 5.85 1.89 13.35
C THR A 70 5.80 2.58 11.99
N VAL A 71 5.47 1.86 10.93
CA VAL A 71 5.36 2.41 9.57
C VAL A 71 4.28 3.50 9.49
N LYS A 72 3.13 3.33 10.15
CA LYS A 72 2.10 4.39 10.24
C LYS A 72 2.62 5.64 10.95
N SER A 73 3.39 5.48 12.04
CA SER A 73 3.95 6.59 12.81
C SER A 73 4.99 7.41 12.03
N GLU A 74 5.64 6.80 11.04
CA GLU A 74 6.57 7.47 10.10
C GLU A 74 5.85 8.27 9.00
N GLY A 75 4.52 8.39 9.08
CA GLY A 75 3.69 9.16 8.17
C GLY A 75 3.33 8.42 6.88
N VAL A 76 3.46 7.10 6.84
CA VAL A 76 3.02 6.27 5.71
C VAL A 76 1.54 5.95 5.84
N VAL A 77 0.76 6.33 4.83
CA VAL A 77 -0.64 5.93 4.69
C VAL A 77 -0.69 4.56 4.03
N ILE A 78 -1.10 3.55 4.79
CA ILE A 78 -1.26 2.17 4.31
C ILE A 78 -2.72 1.94 3.92
N ILE A 79 -2.95 1.62 2.65
CA ILE A 79 -4.23 1.18 2.08
C ILE A 79 -4.13 -0.32 1.89
N CYS A 80 -5.10 -1.08 2.39
CA CYS A 80 -5.11 -2.53 2.27
C CYS A 80 -6.19 -2.99 1.29
N VAL A 81 -5.83 -3.91 0.40
CA VAL A 81 -6.74 -4.56 -0.53
C VAL A 81 -6.65 -6.06 -0.33
N GLY A 82 -7.74 -6.64 0.15
CA GLY A 82 -7.96 -8.07 0.21
C GLY A 82 -8.53 -8.57 -1.11
N ILE A 83 -7.85 -9.53 -1.72
CA ILE A 83 -8.26 -10.21 -2.93
C ILE A 83 -8.82 -11.57 -2.50
N GLU A 84 -9.95 -12.00 -3.05
CA GLU A 84 -10.67 -13.24 -2.67
C GLU A 84 -11.66 -13.11 -1.49
N ILE A 85 -12.67 -13.99 -1.51
CA ILE A 85 -13.65 -14.19 -0.45
C ILE A 85 -12.96 -14.94 0.71
N GLY A 86 -13.09 -14.41 1.93
CA GLY A 86 -12.58 -15.08 3.14
C GLY A 86 -11.21 -14.60 3.61
N ILE A 87 -10.67 -13.53 3.02
CA ILE A 87 -9.48 -12.85 3.53
C ILE A 87 -9.66 -12.39 4.99
N ASP A 88 -8.60 -12.52 5.79
CA ASP A 88 -8.56 -12.09 7.20
C ASP A 88 -8.70 -10.56 7.30
N THR A 89 -9.95 -10.11 7.49
CA THR A 89 -10.28 -8.67 7.46
C THR A 89 -9.76 -7.97 8.71
N ASP A 90 -9.66 -8.67 9.83
CA ASP A 90 -9.13 -8.13 11.08
C ASP A 90 -7.63 -7.86 10.95
N GLN A 91 -6.89 -8.76 10.27
CA GLN A 91 -5.51 -8.50 9.88
C GLN A 91 -5.41 -7.22 9.03
N LEU A 92 -6.22 -7.08 7.98
CA LEU A 92 -6.17 -5.90 7.11
C LEU A 92 -6.53 -4.61 7.87
N ASN A 93 -7.52 -4.65 8.76
CA ASN A 93 -7.91 -3.53 9.61
C ASN A 93 -6.78 -3.14 10.58
N ALA A 94 -6.07 -4.11 11.16
CA ALA A 94 -4.93 -3.86 12.02
C ALA A 94 -3.77 -3.20 11.27
N ILE A 95 -3.59 -3.53 9.99
CA ILE A 95 -2.48 -3.03 9.16
C ILE A 95 -2.81 -1.69 8.50
N ALA A 96 -4.05 -1.46 8.05
CA ALA A 96 -4.45 -0.25 7.36
C ALA A 96 -4.31 1.00 8.23
N TYR A 97 -3.98 2.14 7.63
CA TYR A 97 -3.84 3.41 8.37
C TYR A 97 -5.17 3.83 9.04
N ASN A 98 -6.29 3.53 8.39
CA ASN A 98 -7.64 3.63 8.92
C ASN A 98 -8.48 2.47 8.35
N THR A 99 -9.47 1.99 9.08
CA THR A 99 -10.36 0.90 8.60
C THR A 99 -11.13 1.27 7.33
N ALA A 100 -11.38 2.56 7.08
CA ALA A 100 -11.94 3.08 5.83
C ALA A 100 -11.01 2.91 4.62
N TYR A 101 -9.75 2.51 4.82
CA TYR A 101 -8.78 2.20 3.76
C TYR A 101 -8.58 0.70 3.55
N VAL A 102 -9.52 -0.12 4.01
CA VAL A 102 -9.60 -1.54 3.67
C VAL A 102 -10.62 -1.71 2.55
N VAL A 103 -10.18 -2.30 1.45
CA VAL A 103 -11.04 -2.71 0.34
C VAL A 103 -10.99 -4.23 0.27
N GLN A 104 -12.16 -4.83 0.08
CA GLN A 104 -12.26 -6.24 -0.28
C GLN A 104 -12.92 -6.30 -1.63
N ASP A 105 -12.27 -6.99 -2.55
CA ASP A 105 -12.81 -7.08 -3.89
C ASP A 105 -12.42 -8.37 -4.59
N SER A 106 -13.33 -8.84 -5.43
CA SER A 106 -13.01 -9.88 -6.40
C SER A 106 -12.28 -9.24 -7.57
N GLU A 107 -11.07 -9.71 -7.87
CA GLU A 107 -10.09 -9.39 -8.95
C GLU A 107 -10.27 -8.14 -9.85
N VAL A 108 -11.45 -7.81 -10.36
CA VAL A 108 -11.68 -6.80 -11.40
C VAL A 108 -11.94 -5.38 -10.86
N ASP A 109 -12.60 -5.22 -9.70
CA ASP A 109 -12.99 -3.90 -9.19
C ASP A 109 -11.92 -3.25 -8.28
N VAL A 110 -10.87 -4.02 -7.93
CA VAL A 110 -9.71 -3.56 -7.14
C VAL A 110 -9.11 -2.27 -7.71
N VAL A 111 -8.89 -2.22 -9.02
CA VAL A 111 -8.22 -1.08 -9.68
C VAL A 111 -9.10 0.18 -9.65
N ILE A 112 -10.42 0.01 -9.75
CA ILE A 112 -11.39 1.11 -9.70
C ILE A 112 -11.44 1.69 -8.28
N ASN A 113 -11.45 0.83 -7.27
CA ASN A 113 -11.52 1.23 -5.87
C ASN A 113 -10.22 1.89 -5.39
N ILE A 114 -9.06 1.38 -5.81
CA ILE A 114 -7.76 2.01 -5.54
C ILE A 114 -7.71 3.44 -6.10
N LYS A 115 -8.21 3.67 -7.32
CA LYS A 115 -8.21 5.00 -7.94
C LYS A 115 -8.92 6.03 -7.06
N ASN A 116 -10.09 5.68 -6.53
CA ASN A 116 -10.88 6.56 -5.67
C ASN A 116 -10.17 6.86 -4.33
N ILE A 117 -9.56 5.85 -3.70
CA ILE A 117 -8.86 6.03 -2.42
C ILE A 117 -7.59 6.87 -2.59
N ILE A 118 -6.85 6.67 -3.69
CA ILE A 118 -5.68 7.50 -4.01
C ILE A 118 -6.12 8.95 -4.21
N GLN A 119 -7.21 9.19 -4.94
CA GLN A 119 -7.73 10.55 -5.13
C GLN A 119 -8.07 11.21 -3.79
N ILE A 120 -8.77 10.51 -2.89
CA ILE A 120 -9.12 11.01 -1.55
C ILE A 120 -7.85 11.31 -0.73
N SER A 121 -6.89 10.38 -0.71
CA SER A 121 -5.65 10.49 0.07
C SER A 121 -4.70 11.59 -0.44
N SER A 122 -4.65 11.78 -1.76
CA SER A 122 -3.80 12.78 -2.42
C SER A 122 -4.41 14.17 -2.40
N CYS A 123 -5.72 14.31 -2.62
CA CYS A 123 -6.42 15.60 -2.60
C CYS A 123 -6.76 16.09 -1.18
N GLY A 124 -6.59 15.26 -0.14
CA GLY A 124 -6.90 15.65 1.24
C GLY A 124 -8.40 15.75 1.52
N LEU A 125 -9.23 15.17 0.66
CA LEU A 125 -10.68 15.10 0.89
C LEU A 125 -10.95 14.10 2.02
N SER A 126 -11.81 14.46 2.96
CA SER A 126 -12.25 13.53 3.99
C SER A 126 -13.32 12.60 3.42
N VAL A 127 -13.39 11.35 3.89
CA VAL A 127 -14.39 10.36 3.47
C VAL A 127 -15.84 10.84 3.72
N ASN A 128 -16.04 11.89 4.54
CA ASN A 128 -17.34 12.49 4.85
C ASN A 128 -17.84 13.54 3.85
N ASP A 129 -17.06 13.92 2.83
CA ASP A 129 -17.49 14.94 1.83
C ASP A 129 -18.38 14.37 0.71
N ARG A 130 -18.95 13.17 0.88
CA ARG A 130 -19.96 12.60 -0.03
C ARG A 130 -21.37 12.71 0.55
N ARG A 131 -21.86 13.94 0.72
CA ARG A 131 -23.30 14.24 0.80
C ARG A 131 -23.75 14.92 -0.49
#